data_AF-A0A536A176-F1
#
_entry.id   AF-A0A536A176-F1
#
_cell.length_a   1.000
_cell.length_b   1.000
_cell.length_c   1.000
_cell.angle_alpha   90.00
_cell.angle_beta   90.00
_cell.angle_gamma   90.00
#
_symmetry.space_group_name_H-M   'P 1'
#
loop_
_entity.id
_entity.type
_entity.pdbx_description
1 polymer ?
#
loop_
_entity_poly.entity_id
_entity_poly.type
_entity_poly.pdbx_seq_one_letter_code
_entity_poly.pdbx_strand_id
1 'polypeptide(L)'
;MNTKPYSPSTTTMTQDQILAVPQYSQEIHSGQYPQYDGGGEAWCSPTSTSMVVGYWGNGPSKSDYGYVLKDYPRIADPWVDYAARYVYDYHYQGAGNWPFNVAYAGARGLDGEVTQLHSLAEAEQFIKAGIPLVASIAFTSNKLDGFLFKSTSGHLLVIVGFMANGDPVVNDPAATSDATVQRVYDRTQFEQNWMTSTGGIVYVIHPASVPLPASPLGNW
;
A
#
# COMPACT_ATOMS: atom_id res chain seq x y z
N MET A 1 -0.89 -15.84 20.10
CA MET A 1 0.00 -14.69 20.31
C MET A 1 1.43 -15.22 20.29
N ASN A 2 2.27 -14.74 19.38
CA ASN A 2 3.67 -15.16 19.31
C ASN A 2 4.39 -14.62 20.55
N THR A 3 4.94 -15.51 21.38
CA THR A 3 5.40 -15.20 22.75
C THR A 3 6.86 -14.75 22.84
N LYS A 4 7.54 -14.56 21.71
CA LYS A 4 8.86 -13.91 21.68
C LYS A 4 8.68 -12.42 21.38
N PRO A 5 9.35 -11.50 22.11
CA PRO A 5 9.40 -10.11 21.70
C PRO A 5 10.05 -10.05 20.31
N TYR A 6 9.30 -9.53 19.33
CA TYR A 6 9.85 -9.24 18.02
C TYR A 6 10.88 -8.11 18.17
N SER A 7 12.09 -8.33 17.67
CA SER A 7 13.12 -7.30 17.61
C SER A 7 13.20 -6.75 16.18
N PRO A 8 13.03 -5.43 15.98
CA PRO A 8 13.20 -4.80 14.68
C PRO A 8 14.57 -5.12 14.06
N SER A 9 14.58 -5.31 12.74
CA SER A 9 15.80 -5.63 12.00
C SER A 9 16.74 -4.43 11.94
N THR A 10 18.04 -4.70 11.87
CA THR A 10 19.03 -3.67 11.52
C THR A 10 18.86 -3.26 10.06
N THR A 11 18.95 -1.97 9.77
CA THR A 11 18.91 -1.45 8.41
C THR A 11 20.10 -1.94 7.58
N THR A 12 19.86 -2.19 6.30
CA THR A 12 20.87 -2.43 5.28
C THR A 12 21.02 -1.23 4.33
N MET A 13 20.30 -0.13 4.59
CA MET A 13 20.41 1.12 3.84
C MET A 13 21.70 1.86 4.19
N THR A 14 22.28 2.50 3.18
CA THR A 14 23.49 3.35 3.35
C THR A 14 23.29 4.76 2.81
N GLN A 15 22.16 5.02 2.14
CA GLN A 15 21.75 6.29 1.58
C GLN A 15 20.22 6.31 1.47
N ASP A 16 19.65 7.49 1.32
CA ASP A 16 18.22 7.64 1.06
C ASP A 16 17.88 7.03 -0.32
N GLN A 17 16.81 6.25 -0.39
CA GLN A 17 16.26 5.75 -1.64
C GLN A 17 14.73 5.81 -1.57
N ILE A 18 14.14 6.63 -2.42
CA ILE A 18 12.69 6.85 -2.48
C ILE A 18 12.25 6.69 -3.94
N LEU A 19 11.35 5.74 -4.18
CA LEU A 19 10.76 5.50 -5.48
C LEU A 19 9.71 6.58 -5.77
N ALA A 20 9.64 7.05 -7.02
CA ALA A 20 8.70 8.08 -7.46
C ALA A 20 7.28 7.51 -7.67
N VAL A 21 6.76 6.83 -6.64
CA VAL A 21 5.40 6.29 -6.63
C VAL A 21 4.42 7.45 -6.48
N PRO A 22 3.37 7.54 -7.33
CA PRO A 22 2.37 8.60 -7.22
C PRO A 22 1.66 8.54 -5.87
N GLN A 23 1.21 9.71 -5.39
CA GLN A 23 0.59 9.89 -4.09
C GLN A 23 -0.90 10.13 -4.27
N TYR A 24 -1.73 9.24 -3.71
CA TYR A 24 -3.19 9.34 -3.76
C TYR A 24 -3.78 9.27 -2.34
N SER A 25 -4.64 10.21 -2.00
CA SER A 25 -5.41 10.17 -0.76
C SER A 25 -6.71 9.42 -0.98
N GLN A 26 -7.07 8.51 -0.06
CA GLN A 26 -8.41 7.91 -0.11
C GLN A 26 -9.50 8.91 0.34
N GLU A 27 -9.15 9.85 1.22
CA GLU A 27 -10.12 10.76 1.86
C GLU A 27 -10.71 11.78 0.89
N ILE A 28 -10.02 12.11 -0.21
CA ILE A 28 -10.59 12.98 -1.26
C ILE A 28 -11.74 12.31 -2.03
N HIS A 29 -11.90 11.00 -1.88
CA HIS A 29 -13.02 10.21 -2.41
C HIS A 29 -14.15 9.98 -1.38
N SER A 30 -14.10 10.63 -0.22
CA SER A 30 -15.15 10.49 0.81
C SER A 30 -16.53 10.76 0.23
N GLY A 31 -17.47 9.83 0.45
CA GLY A 31 -18.83 9.87 -0.08
C GLY A 31 -19.00 9.59 -1.58
N GLN A 32 -17.93 9.25 -2.30
CA GLN A 32 -18.01 8.79 -3.70
C GLN A 32 -18.36 7.29 -3.73
N TYR A 33 -19.30 6.90 -4.61
CA TYR A 33 -19.78 5.52 -4.75
C TYR A 33 -19.96 4.74 -3.44
N PRO A 34 -20.83 5.19 -2.52
CA PRO A 34 -20.95 4.62 -1.16
C PRO A 34 -21.36 3.14 -1.13
N GLN A 35 -21.88 2.60 -2.23
CA GLN A 35 -22.15 1.16 -2.37
C GLN A 35 -20.88 0.30 -2.32
N TYR A 36 -19.70 0.87 -2.51
CA TYR A 36 -18.42 0.18 -2.43
C TYR A 36 -17.77 0.50 -1.07
N ASP A 37 -18.32 -0.02 0.02
CA ASP A 37 -17.74 0.12 1.38
C ASP A 37 -17.78 1.54 1.96
N GLY A 38 -18.85 2.30 1.70
CA GLY A 38 -19.02 3.66 2.24
C GLY A 38 -18.31 4.75 1.44
N GLY A 39 -17.42 4.40 0.52
CA GLY A 39 -16.66 5.33 -0.31
C GLY A 39 -15.18 5.40 0.09
N GLY A 40 -14.52 6.51 -0.26
CA GLY A 40 -13.10 6.75 0.02
C GLY A 40 -12.66 6.48 1.46
N GLU A 41 -13.57 6.55 2.43
CA GLU A 41 -13.34 6.28 3.85
C GLU A 41 -12.82 4.86 4.13
N ALA A 42 -13.05 3.89 3.24
CA ALA A 42 -12.61 2.49 3.39
C ALA A 42 -11.70 2.01 2.23
N TRP A 43 -11.15 2.92 1.42
CA TRP A 43 -10.46 2.59 0.18
C TRP A 43 -8.93 2.53 0.29
N CYS A 44 -8.37 2.33 1.48
CA CYS A 44 -6.91 2.24 1.68
C CYS A 44 -6.22 1.23 0.73
N SER A 45 -6.83 0.05 0.53
CA SER A 45 -6.30 -1.00 -0.35
C SER A 45 -6.35 -0.63 -1.84
N PRO A 46 -7.52 -0.32 -2.46
CA PRO A 46 -7.54 0.10 -3.87
C PRO A 46 -6.74 1.37 -4.14
N THR A 47 -6.65 2.28 -3.17
CA THR A 47 -5.81 3.50 -3.30
C THR A 47 -4.32 3.12 -3.34
N SER A 48 -3.84 2.28 -2.42
CA SER A 48 -2.46 1.78 -2.41
C SER A 48 -2.12 0.98 -3.67
N THR A 49 -3.02 0.10 -4.10
CA THR A 49 -2.89 -0.66 -5.34
C THR A 49 -2.81 0.27 -6.55
N SER A 50 -3.63 1.32 -6.61
CA SER A 50 -3.60 2.31 -7.68
C SER A 50 -2.29 3.07 -7.73
N MET A 51 -1.67 3.38 -6.59
CA MET A 51 -0.35 4.01 -6.54
C MET A 51 0.71 3.12 -7.20
N VAL A 52 0.76 1.83 -6.85
CA VAL A 52 1.75 0.89 -7.40
C VAL A 52 1.50 0.58 -8.87
N VAL A 53 0.24 0.39 -9.27
CA VAL A 53 -0.14 0.23 -10.69
C VAL A 53 0.23 1.48 -11.50
N GLY A 54 0.03 2.67 -10.93
CA GLY A 54 0.40 3.95 -11.53
C GLY A 54 1.91 4.13 -11.67
N TYR A 55 2.69 3.70 -10.66
CA TYR A 55 4.16 3.72 -10.69
C TYR A 55 4.73 2.94 -11.89
N TRP A 56 4.12 1.81 -12.22
CA TRP A 56 4.52 1.01 -13.39
C TRP A 56 3.97 1.54 -14.73
N GLY A 57 3.08 2.53 -14.71
CA GLY A 57 2.45 3.06 -15.91
C GLY A 57 1.31 2.19 -16.46
N ASN A 58 0.80 1.25 -15.65
CA ASN A 58 -0.23 0.29 -16.05
C ASN A 58 -1.65 0.73 -15.65
N GLY A 59 -1.85 1.99 -15.24
CA GLY A 59 -3.14 2.53 -14.80
C GLY A 59 -4.24 2.49 -15.87
N PRO A 60 -5.53 2.61 -15.48
CA PRO A 60 -6.66 2.59 -16.41
C PRO A 60 -6.58 3.72 -17.44
N SER A 61 -7.17 3.46 -18.60
CA SER A 61 -7.33 4.45 -19.64
C SER A 61 -8.46 5.43 -19.30
N LYS A 62 -8.46 6.60 -19.95
CA LYS A 62 -9.55 7.59 -19.79
C LYS A 62 -10.94 7.05 -20.11
N SER A 63 -11.05 6.10 -21.04
CA SER A 63 -12.32 5.44 -21.35
C SER A 63 -12.80 4.55 -20.20
N ASP A 64 -11.89 3.91 -19.47
CA ASP A 64 -12.24 2.98 -18.39
C ASP A 64 -12.93 3.72 -17.23
N TYR A 65 -12.35 4.84 -16.80
CA TYR A 65 -12.90 5.68 -15.71
C TYR A 65 -13.77 6.84 -16.20
N GLY A 66 -14.17 6.87 -17.47
CA GLY A 66 -14.97 7.97 -18.02
C GLY A 66 -16.31 8.17 -17.31
N TYR A 67 -16.90 7.10 -16.77
CA TYR A 67 -18.12 7.18 -15.96
C TYR A 67 -17.88 7.91 -14.62
N VAL A 68 -16.70 7.75 -14.01
CA VAL A 68 -16.33 8.43 -12.77
C VAL A 68 -16.27 9.94 -13.00
N LEU A 69 -15.63 10.38 -14.09
CA LEU A 69 -15.57 11.80 -14.44
C LEU A 69 -16.93 12.41 -14.80
N LYS A 70 -17.90 11.59 -15.20
CA LYS A 70 -19.27 12.05 -15.43
C LYS A 70 -20.01 12.29 -14.10
N ASP A 71 -19.84 11.39 -13.14
CA ASP A 71 -20.51 11.45 -11.85
C ASP A 71 -19.81 12.46 -10.90
N TYR A 72 -18.48 12.53 -10.95
CA TYR A 72 -17.62 13.38 -10.13
C TYR A 72 -16.63 14.20 -10.99
N PRO A 73 -17.07 15.26 -11.69
CA PRO A 73 -16.25 15.95 -12.70
C PRO A 73 -14.98 16.68 -12.21
N ARG A 74 -14.81 16.80 -10.89
CA ARG A 74 -13.70 17.53 -10.26
C ARG A 74 -12.70 16.64 -9.53
N ILE A 75 -12.88 15.32 -9.55
CA ILE A 75 -11.96 14.39 -8.89
C ILE A 75 -10.61 14.38 -9.61
N ALA A 76 -9.52 14.34 -8.83
CA ALA A 76 -8.15 14.42 -9.36
C ALA A 76 -7.69 13.08 -9.96
N ASP A 77 -8.16 11.99 -9.37
CA ASP A 77 -7.65 10.63 -9.53
C ASP A 77 -8.79 9.60 -9.67
N PRO A 78 -9.66 9.74 -10.70
CA PRO A 78 -10.83 8.88 -10.92
C PRO A 78 -10.50 7.38 -11.10
N TRP A 79 -9.22 7.03 -11.27
CA TRP A 79 -8.77 5.66 -11.32
C TRP A 79 -8.82 4.95 -9.95
N VAL A 80 -8.83 5.68 -8.84
CA VAL A 80 -9.03 5.10 -7.50
C VAL A 80 -10.45 4.58 -7.35
N ASP A 81 -11.48 5.36 -7.73
CA ASP A 81 -12.88 4.90 -7.81
C ASP A 81 -13.04 3.69 -8.74
N TYR A 82 -12.35 3.74 -9.88
CA TYR A 82 -12.33 2.61 -10.81
C TYR A 82 -11.75 1.37 -10.13
N ALA A 83 -10.58 1.46 -9.49
CA ALA A 83 -9.99 0.35 -8.77
C ALA A 83 -10.93 -0.17 -7.67
N ALA A 84 -11.49 0.72 -6.83
CA ALA A 84 -12.42 0.37 -5.75
C ALA A 84 -13.62 -0.45 -6.25
N ARG A 85 -14.23 -0.05 -7.37
CA ARG A 85 -15.32 -0.79 -8.00
C ARG A 85 -14.91 -2.21 -8.43
N TYR A 86 -13.70 -2.37 -8.98
CA TYR A 86 -13.24 -3.64 -9.54
C TYR A 86 -12.64 -4.59 -8.51
N VAL A 87 -12.24 -4.09 -7.33
CA VAL A 87 -11.76 -4.92 -6.22
C VAL A 87 -12.82 -5.16 -5.15
N TYR A 88 -14.00 -4.54 -5.26
CA TYR A 88 -15.07 -4.71 -4.28
C TYR A 88 -15.53 -6.17 -4.24
N ASP A 89 -15.36 -6.79 -3.07
CA ASP A 89 -15.82 -8.15 -2.80
C ASP A 89 -17.21 -8.10 -2.17
N TYR A 90 -18.22 -8.58 -2.90
CA TYR A 90 -19.60 -8.59 -2.43
C TYR A 90 -19.87 -9.56 -1.26
N HIS A 91 -19.02 -10.57 -1.05
CA HIS A 91 -19.13 -11.48 0.09
C HIS A 91 -18.50 -10.87 1.35
N TYR A 92 -17.32 -10.27 1.20
CA TYR A 92 -16.65 -9.51 2.26
C TYR A 92 -17.34 -8.16 2.55
N GLN A 93 -18.07 -7.63 1.57
CA GLN A 93 -18.70 -6.31 1.55
C GLN A 93 -17.71 -5.14 1.61
N GLY A 94 -16.48 -5.34 1.15
CA GLY A 94 -15.42 -4.33 1.24
C GLY A 94 -14.44 -4.36 0.06
N ALA A 95 -13.67 -3.27 -0.09
CA ALA A 95 -12.63 -3.14 -1.11
C ALA A 95 -11.24 -3.61 -0.63
N GLY A 96 -11.13 -4.03 0.63
CA GLY A 96 -9.89 -4.47 1.28
C GLY A 96 -9.49 -5.93 1.02
N ASN A 97 -10.14 -6.66 0.10
CA ASN A 97 -9.79 -8.05 -0.19
C ASN A 97 -8.43 -8.12 -0.92
N TRP A 98 -7.42 -8.72 -0.28
CA TRP A 98 -6.03 -8.71 -0.78
C TRP A 98 -5.87 -9.45 -2.12
N PRO A 99 -6.33 -10.71 -2.28
CA PRO A 99 -6.35 -11.37 -3.59
C PRO A 99 -7.00 -10.55 -4.70
N PHE A 100 -8.11 -9.84 -4.43
CA PHE A 100 -8.81 -9.06 -5.46
C PHE A 100 -7.98 -7.86 -5.92
N ASN A 101 -7.28 -7.19 -4.99
CA ASN A 101 -6.38 -6.08 -5.31
C ASN A 101 -5.19 -6.53 -6.17
N VAL A 102 -4.59 -7.66 -5.83
CA VAL A 102 -3.50 -8.24 -6.61
C VAL A 102 -3.99 -8.74 -7.97
N ALA A 103 -5.16 -9.38 -8.03
CA ALA A 103 -5.77 -9.79 -9.29
C ALA A 103 -6.12 -8.60 -10.19
N TYR A 104 -6.54 -7.47 -9.60
CA TYR A 104 -6.76 -6.23 -10.34
C TYR A 104 -5.46 -5.73 -10.99
N ALA A 105 -4.32 -5.76 -10.29
CA ALA A 105 -3.04 -5.46 -10.92
C ALA A 105 -2.69 -6.45 -12.04
N GLY A 106 -2.98 -7.75 -11.83
CA GLY A 106 -2.86 -8.82 -12.82
C GLY A 106 -3.62 -8.54 -14.13
N ALA A 107 -4.87 -8.11 -14.03
CA ALA A 107 -5.71 -7.74 -15.18
C ALA A 107 -5.13 -6.56 -15.99
N ARG A 108 -4.12 -5.87 -15.46
CA ARG A 108 -3.46 -4.71 -16.07
C ARG A 108 -2.05 -5.04 -16.59
N GLY A 109 -1.70 -6.32 -16.65
CA GLY A 109 -0.44 -6.81 -17.22
C GLY A 109 0.74 -6.74 -16.27
N LEU A 110 0.48 -6.74 -14.96
CA LEU A 110 1.51 -6.86 -13.93
C LEU A 110 1.47 -8.26 -13.31
N ASP A 111 2.61 -8.72 -12.82
CA ASP A 111 2.65 -9.84 -11.90
C ASP A 111 2.34 -9.34 -10.49
N GLY A 112 1.63 -10.15 -9.73
CA GLY A 112 1.17 -9.75 -8.41
C GLY A 112 1.02 -10.95 -7.48
N GLU A 113 1.47 -10.78 -6.24
CA GLU A 113 1.30 -11.77 -5.17
C GLU A 113 1.06 -11.11 -3.82
N VAL A 114 0.43 -11.87 -2.92
CA VAL A 114 0.36 -11.55 -1.49
C VAL A 114 1.33 -12.47 -0.78
N THR A 115 2.30 -11.90 -0.09
CA THR A 115 3.30 -12.67 0.64
C THR A 115 3.64 -12.08 2.01
N GLN A 116 4.44 -12.78 2.80
CA GLN A 116 4.91 -12.38 4.11
C GLN A 116 6.41 -12.15 4.09
N LEU A 117 6.83 -10.93 4.40
CA LEU A 117 8.24 -10.60 4.67
C LEU A 117 8.52 -10.77 6.16
N HIS A 118 9.77 -11.10 6.51
CA HIS A 118 10.17 -11.32 7.90
C HIS A 118 10.65 -10.04 8.61
N SER A 119 10.92 -8.98 7.85
CA SER A 119 11.51 -7.74 8.36
C SER A 119 11.49 -6.59 7.36
N LEU A 120 11.77 -5.38 7.83
CA LEU A 120 12.08 -4.26 6.95
C LEU A 120 13.40 -4.45 6.19
N ALA A 121 14.35 -5.24 6.70
CA ALA A 121 15.55 -5.60 5.96
C ALA A 121 15.25 -6.41 4.67
N GLU A 122 14.18 -7.21 4.65
CA GLU A 122 13.69 -7.82 3.41
C GLU A 122 12.98 -6.79 2.53
N ALA A 123 12.13 -5.93 3.09
CA ALA A 123 11.46 -4.86 2.35
C ALA A 123 12.46 -3.92 1.63
N GLU A 124 13.59 -3.61 2.26
CA GLU A 124 14.68 -2.84 1.65
C GLU A 124 15.23 -3.48 0.38
N GLN A 125 15.23 -4.82 0.25
CA GLN A 125 15.70 -5.50 -0.95
C GLN A 125 14.79 -5.23 -2.14
N PHE A 126 13.47 -5.18 -1.91
CA PHE A 126 12.50 -4.79 -2.93
C PHE A 126 12.66 -3.33 -3.34
N ILE A 127 12.80 -2.41 -2.37
CA ILE A 127 13.05 -0.99 -2.66
C ILE A 127 14.35 -0.81 -3.46
N LYS A 128 15.43 -1.52 -3.10
CA LYS A 128 16.69 -1.52 -3.85
C LYS A 128 16.53 -2.05 -5.28
N ALA A 129 15.63 -3.00 -5.49
CA ALA A 129 15.26 -3.51 -6.81
C ALA A 129 14.26 -2.59 -7.58
N GLY A 130 13.82 -1.49 -6.98
CA GLY A 130 12.85 -0.58 -7.59
C GLY A 130 11.39 -1.04 -7.48
N ILE A 131 11.07 -1.93 -6.53
CA ILE A 131 9.74 -2.49 -6.34
C ILE A 131 9.13 -1.91 -5.06
N PRO A 132 8.10 -1.05 -5.15
CA PRO A 132 7.35 -0.59 -3.98
C PRO A 132 6.47 -1.71 -3.42
N LEU A 133 6.18 -1.65 -2.12
CA LEU A 133 5.44 -2.71 -1.42
C LEU A 133 4.16 -2.15 -0.80
N VAL A 134 3.01 -2.76 -1.09
CA VAL A 134 1.78 -2.42 -0.36
C VAL A 134 1.77 -3.20 0.95
N ALA A 135 2.04 -2.56 2.08
CA ALA A 135 2.14 -3.20 3.38
C ALA A 135 0.81 -3.12 4.13
N SER A 136 0.42 -4.23 4.77
CA SER A 136 -0.72 -4.25 5.69
C SER A 136 -0.25 -3.96 7.10
N ILE A 137 -0.85 -2.98 7.78
CA ILE A 137 -0.56 -2.67 9.18
C ILE A 137 -1.84 -2.68 10.02
N ALA A 138 -1.70 -2.99 11.30
CA ALA A 138 -2.74 -2.77 12.30
C ALA A 138 -2.10 -2.45 13.65
N PHE A 139 -2.71 -1.59 14.45
CA PHE A 139 -2.22 -1.30 15.79
C PHE A 139 -3.26 -0.62 16.66
N THR A 140 -3.11 -0.84 17.96
CA THR A 140 -3.91 -0.21 19.01
C THR A 140 -3.18 1.00 19.58
N SER A 141 -3.85 2.16 19.60
CA SER A 141 -3.52 3.40 20.34
C SER A 141 -2.07 3.91 20.29
N ASN A 142 -1.81 4.92 19.45
CA ASN A 142 -0.59 5.76 19.45
C ASN A 142 0.74 4.99 19.43
N LYS A 143 0.79 3.85 18.74
CA LYS A 143 2.02 3.06 18.60
C LYS A 143 2.86 3.41 17.37
N LEU A 144 2.37 4.34 16.55
CA LEU A 144 3.03 4.82 15.35
C LEU A 144 2.87 6.34 15.29
N ASP A 145 3.94 7.07 15.58
CA ASP A 145 3.93 8.52 15.56
C ASP A 145 3.77 9.05 14.14
N GLY A 146 2.93 10.08 13.97
CA GLY A 146 2.65 10.67 12.65
C GLY A 146 1.61 9.93 11.80
N PHE A 147 1.00 8.84 12.29
CA PHE A 147 -0.19 8.27 11.65
C PHE A 147 -1.39 9.20 11.85
N LEU A 148 -2.19 9.40 10.79
CA LEU A 148 -3.31 10.34 10.81
C LEU A 148 -4.37 9.95 11.86
N PHE A 149 -4.58 8.65 12.04
CA PHE A 149 -5.52 8.12 13.04
C PHE A 149 -4.80 7.67 14.31
N LYS A 150 -5.56 7.48 15.40
CA LYS A 150 -4.99 7.00 16.67
C LYS A 150 -4.75 5.48 16.69
N SER A 151 -5.42 4.74 15.81
CA SER A 151 -5.40 3.28 15.74
C SER A 151 -6.01 2.81 14.43
N THR A 152 -5.76 1.56 14.05
CA THR A 152 -6.48 0.88 12.96
C THR A 152 -6.60 -0.62 13.23
N SER A 153 -7.74 -1.21 12.90
CA SER A 153 -7.96 -2.67 12.90
C SER A 153 -7.40 -3.36 11.66
N GLY A 154 -6.95 -2.59 10.66
CA GLY A 154 -6.39 -3.04 9.40
C GLY A 154 -6.31 -1.86 8.44
N HIS A 155 -5.13 -1.59 7.90
CA HIS A 155 -4.87 -0.48 6.99
C HIS A 155 -3.80 -0.88 5.98
N LEU A 156 -3.96 -0.44 4.73
CA LEU A 156 -2.97 -0.64 3.68
C LEU A 156 -2.30 0.70 3.36
N LEU A 157 -0.98 0.66 3.20
CA LEU A 157 -0.16 1.78 2.75
C LEU A 157 0.94 1.25 1.83
N VAL A 158 1.68 2.14 1.18
CA VAL A 158 2.78 1.75 0.30
C VAL A 158 4.11 2.13 0.93
N ILE A 159 5.00 1.17 1.17
CA ILE A 159 6.42 1.45 1.42
C ILE A 159 7.03 1.82 0.07
N VAL A 160 7.47 3.07 -0.04
CA VAL A 160 8.02 3.65 -1.28
C VAL A 160 9.52 3.88 -1.18
N GLY A 161 10.10 3.76 0.00
CA GLY A 161 11.51 4.05 0.20
C GLY A 161 11.98 3.84 1.62
N PHE A 162 13.25 4.15 1.83
CA PHE A 162 13.87 4.24 3.13
C PHE A 162 14.87 5.40 3.17
N MET A 163 14.95 6.05 4.32
CA MET A 163 16.04 6.97 4.64
C MET A 163 17.34 6.17 4.92
N ALA A 164 18.50 6.83 4.89
CA ALA A 164 19.80 6.22 5.12
C ALA A 164 19.93 5.56 6.50
N ASN A 165 19.19 6.07 7.50
CA ASN A 165 19.11 5.48 8.84
C ASN A 165 18.18 4.27 8.93
N GLY A 166 17.48 3.91 7.85
CA GLY A 166 16.54 2.79 7.77
C GLY A 166 15.10 3.12 8.15
N ASP A 167 14.75 4.39 8.37
CA ASP A 167 13.36 4.77 8.58
C ASP A 167 12.55 4.60 7.27
N PRO A 168 11.44 3.85 7.28
CA PRO A 168 10.62 3.66 6.10
C PRO A 168 9.96 4.98 5.67
N VAL A 169 10.06 5.26 4.37
CA VAL A 169 9.27 6.29 3.68
C VAL A 169 8.07 5.60 3.08
N VAL A 170 6.88 6.08 3.42
CA VAL A 170 5.61 5.49 3.00
C VAL A 170 4.71 6.50 2.33
N ASN A 171 3.94 6.06 1.34
CA ASN A 171 2.74 6.75 0.89
C ASN A 171 1.54 6.14 1.62
N ASP A 172 0.98 6.88 2.58
CA ASP A 172 -0.17 6.45 3.37
C ASP A 172 -1.46 7.09 2.83
N PRO A 173 -2.40 6.30 2.27
CA PRO A 173 -3.61 6.83 1.64
C PRO A 173 -4.56 7.50 2.64
N ALA A 174 -4.46 7.19 3.94
CA ALA A 174 -5.17 7.91 5.00
C ALA A 174 -4.54 9.29 5.20
N ALA A 175 -4.84 10.21 4.30
CA ALA A 175 -4.30 11.55 4.24
C ALA A 175 -5.40 12.54 3.84
N THR A 176 -5.36 13.77 4.34
CA THR A 176 -6.37 14.79 4.00
C THR A 176 -6.26 15.33 2.56
N SER A 177 -5.15 15.05 1.88
CA SER A 177 -4.89 15.44 0.49
C SER A 177 -3.71 14.63 -0.07
N ASP A 178 -3.58 14.56 -1.39
CA ASP A 178 -2.43 13.91 -2.05
C ASP A 178 -1.07 14.45 -1.57
N ALA A 179 -1.00 15.76 -1.29
CA ALA A 179 0.23 16.41 -0.83
C ALA A 179 0.68 15.99 0.58
N THR A 180 -0.17 15.29 1.35
CA THR A 180 0.11 14.87 2.73
C THR A 180 0.15 13.34 2.90
N VAL A 181 0.20 12.62 1.76
CA VAL A 181 0.26 11.15 1.70
C VAL A 181 1.64 10.62 2.11
N GLN A 182 2.72 11.24 1.61
CA GLN A 182 4.07 10.74 1.92
C GLN A 182 4.53 11.11 3.34
N ARG A 183 5.02 10.12 4.08
CA ARG A 183 5.47 10.24 5.48
C ARG A 183 6.71 9.40 5.71
N VAL A 184 7.50 9.78 6.71
CA VAL A 184 8.60 8.95 7.23
C VAL A 184 8.20 8.48 8.62
N TYR A 185 8.30 7.17 8.85
CA TYR A 185 8.01 6.58 10.16
C TYR A 185 9.27 6.10 10.85
N ASP A 186 9.26 6.12 12.18
CA ASP A 186 10.31 5.46 12.97
C ASP A 186 10.33 3.96 12.66
N ARG A 187 11.51 3.45 12.27
CA ARG A 187 11.69 2.05 11.90
C ARG A 187 11.21 1.08 12.97
N THR A 188 11.58 1.33 14.22
CA THR A 188 11.31 0.43 15.36
C THR A 188 9.81 0.31 15.58
N GLN A 189 9.12 1.45 15.62
CA GLN A 189 7.67 1.52 15.77
C GLN A 189 6.98 0.82 14.59
N PHE A 190 7.36 1.16 13.35
CA PHE A 190 6.72 0.60 12.16
C PHE A 190 6.86 -0.92 12.10
N GLU A 191 8.10 -1.44 12.18
CA GLU A 191 8.38 -2.86 12.02
C GLU A 191 7.76 -3.69 13.14
N GLN A 192 7.80 -3.21 14.38
CA GLN A 192 7.18 -3.89 15.50
C GLN A 192 5.66 -3.99 15.33
N ASN A 193 4.98 -2.90 14.96
CA ASN A 193 3.54 -2.96 14.72
C ASN A 193 3.21 -3.85 13.51
N TRP A 194 3.92 -3.69 12.40
CA TRP A 194 3.70 -4.47 11.19
C TRP A 194 3.85 -5.98 11.44
N MET A 195 4.91 -6.39 12.12
CA MET A 195 5.22 -7.81 12.34
C MET A 195 4.35 -8.45 13.42
N THR A 196 3.99 -7.71 14.46
CA THR A 196 3.15 -8.26 15.56
C THR A 196 1.66 -8.26 15.24
N SER A 197 1.21 -7.45 14.27
CA SER A 197 -0.20 -7.33 13.91
C SER A 197 -0.59 -8.16 12.69
N THR A 198 0.10 -7.96 11.57
CA THR A 198 -0.24 -8.57 10.28
C THR A 198 0.79 -9.58 9.84
N GLY A 199 1.89 -9.74 10.57
CA GLY A 199 2.89 -10.78 10.30
C GLY A 199 3.70 -10.51 9.04
N GLY A 200 3.93 -9.23 8.71
CA GLY A 200 4.78 -8.86 7.58
C GLY A 200 4.11 -8.97 6.21
N ILE A 201 2.77 -9.00 6.16
CA ILE A 201 2.02 -9.13 4.92
C ILE A 201 2.23 -7.93 4.00
N VAL A 202 2.54 -8.21 2.74
CA VAL A 202 2.66 -7.25 1.65
C VAL A 202 1.96 -7.73 0.38
N TYR A 203 1.64 -6.79 -0.50
CA TYR A 203 1.46 -7.07 -1.91
C TYR A 203 2.75 -6.71 -2.62
N VAL A 204 3.26 -7.65 -3.41
CA VAL A 204 4.34 -7.42 -4.36
C VAL A 204 3.67 -7.32 -5.72
N ILE A 205 3.85 -6.17 -6.40
CA ILE A 205 3.27 -5.91 -7.71
C ILE A 205 4.37 -5.31 -8.60
N HIS A 206 4.69 -5.99 -9.70
CA HIS A 206 5.79 -5.60 -10.59
C HIS A 206 5.55 -6.11 -12.02
N PRO A 207 6.17 -5.52 -13.05
CA PRO A 207 6.15 -6.12 -14.37
C PRO A 207 7.11 -7.33 -14.43
N ALA A 208 6.78 -8.31 -15.28
CA ALA A 208 7.63 -9.48 -15.52
C ALA A 208 9.09 -9.14 -15.94
N SER A 209 9.31 -7.93 -16.48
CA SER A 209 10.63 -7.44 -16.86
C SER A 209 11.51 -7.01 -15.68
N VAL A 210 10.94 -6.84 -14.49
CA VAL A 210 11.66 -6.46 -13.26
C VAL A 210 11.75 -7.71 -12.37
N PRO A 211 12.94 -8.30 -12.20
CA PRO A 211 13.09 -9.51 -11.39
C PRO A 211 12.92 -9.20 -9.90
N LEU A 212 12.32 -10.15 -9.18
CA LEU A 212 12.27 -10.13 -7.72
C LEU A 212 13.68 -10.29 -7.13
N PRO A 213 13.94 -9.72 -5.94
CA PRO A 213 15.18 -10.00 -5.21
C PRO A 213 15.29 -11.49 -4.87
N ALA A 214 16.50 -11.98 -4.63
CA ALA A 214 16.68 -13.38 -4.22
C ALA A 214 15.97 -13.65 -2.89
N SER A 215 15.24 -14.77 -2.79
CA SER A 215 14.62 -15.24 -1.55
C SER A 215 15.33 -16.50 -1.04
N PRO A 216 16.40 -16.37 -0.22
CA PRO A 216 17.11 -17.54 0.31
C PRO A 216 16.23 -18.44 1.18
N LEU A 217 15.17 -17.88 1.76
CA LEU A 217 14.24 -18.57 2.65
C LEU A 217 12.94 -18.99 1.95
N GLY A 218 12.74 -18.61 0.68
CA GLY A 218 11.60 -19.03 -0.14
C GLY A 218 10.26 -18.47 0.31
N ASN A 219 10.25 -17.26 0.87
CA ASN A 219 9.02 -16.54 1.25
C ASN A 219 8.50 -15.61 0.16
N TRP A 220 9.08 -15.61 -1.03
CA TRP A 220 8.52 -15.10 -2.28
C TRP A 220 9.21 -15.80 -3.46
#